data_AF-A0A2V7UEL8-F1
#
_entry.id   AF-A0A2V7UEL8-F1
#
_cell.length_a   1.000
_cell.length_b   1.000
_cell.length_c   1.000
_cell.angle_alpha   90.00
_cell.angle_beta   90.00
_cell.angle_gamma   90.00
#
_symmetry.space_group_name_H-M   'P 1'
#
loop_
_entity.id
_entity.type
_entity.pdbx_description
1 polymer ?
#
loop_
_entity_poly.entity_id
_entity_poly.type
_entity_poly.pdbx_seq_one_letter_code
_entity_poly.pdbx_strand_id
1 'polypeptide(L)'
;MANWSNPDGSTVAARNSGADASRAAGDRSSWSNRRAMRSDRMEEQARASSVRGPASAGCSPTTRHAMSMTGAKPRLITARHVRWRSPANTLPPPEPWARLSRFMAESVRTGPPVVTLRNAFARPYDGAIAAARTCYSPRVVTADEVTPGQRDSIGPLTFAAGHHTVYQHAHFEFGLENVSRQFVWSFLHSHPFYNSEQSSQRFVRLDQISAFVPEGLEPVARQVYEEGIAAAWAVYRSLSQILKEDTSKILSDLRHLGPNASEKRRKKVAREAEKKAIELARYVIPVAAFTSMVHTISGIVLHRLHRMMRTGDAPTESVRVVSAMVARVEELDPDFFHRVGDAPLGEGEIVESRLPRSSAGGEALAARVDAQLGSRTSLLVDYTPHGEQTTAEAVRTVLGTTPEALPDDDALERVLNPGLNRYRLETLQLSVHSPLTRALHHASYTFLKRLSHTADSQDQRHRLVPASRPLMTLADTVGPDYVTPPLIAANARAHELYVAAMEQAWVAKNRLLDMGVPLESALYLLPNAKALRFHETGSLLYLAHKWVMRTCFNAQEEIYRASMDELDQVRALHPRLARHMGPPCVLRAGRVTPTCTEGEHFCGVPVWRSFPHVERRI
;
A
#
# COMPACT_ATOMS: atom_id res chain seq x y z
N MET A 1 -32.07 9.28 -19.04
CA MET A 1 -33.40 9.86 -19.32
C MET A 1 -34.45 9.06 -18.58
N ALA A 2 -35.13 9.67 -17.62
CA ALA A 2 -36.38 9.18 -17.03
C ALA A 2 -37.07 10.41 -16.41
N ASN A 3 -38.12 10.91 -17.06
CA ASN A 3 -38.82 12.11 -16.59
C ASN A 3 -39.74 11.77 -15.42
N TRP A 4 -39.69 12.59 -14.36
CA TRP A 4 -40.73 12.63 -13.35
C TRP A 4 -41.61 13.85 -13.58
N SER A 5 -42.90 13.60 -13.77
CA SER A 5 -43.93 14.62 -13.96
C SER A 5 -44.75 14.74 -12.68
N ASN A 6 -44.85 15.94 -12.11
CA ASN A 6 -45.83 16.24 -11.06
C ASN A 6 -47.20 16.53 -11.68
N PRO A 7 -48.31 16.11 -11.04
CA PRO A 7 -49.63 16.69 -11.24
C PRO A 7 -49.91 17.84 -10.26
N ASP A 8 -50.72 18.81 -10.70
CA ASP A 8 -51.14 20.00 -9.96
C ASP A 8 -52.16 19.73 -8.83
N GLY A 9 -52.38 20.75 -7.98
CA GLY A 9 -53.75 21.06 -7.54
C GLY A 9 -53.97 21.68 -6.16
N SER A 10 -54.08 23.03 -6.09
CA SER A 10 -55.00 23.81 -5.19
C SER A 10 -54.85 23.71 -3.64
N THR A 11 -55.16 24.72 -2.79
CA THR A 11 -55.61 26.12 -2.94
C THR A 11 -55.43 26.92 -1.62
N VAL A 12 -55.08 28.22 -1.74
CA VAL A 12 -55.61 29.40 -0.99
C VAL A 12 -55.63 29.45 0.56
N ALA A 13 -54.98 30.50 1.12
CA ALA A 13 -55.39 31.44 2.20
C ALA A 13 -54.17 31.90 3.04
N ALA A 14 -53.56 33.08 2.84
CA ALA A 14 -54.00 34.42 3.28
C ALA A 14 -53.85 34.71 4.80
N ARG A 15 -52.88 35.56 5.19
CA ARG A 15 -53.10 36.88 5.87
C ARG A 15 -51.83 37.65 6.28
N ASN A 16 -51.99 38.97 6.21
CA ASN A 16 -51.08 40.09 6.53
C ASN A 16 -50.28 40.03 7.85
N SER A 17 -49.07 40.61 7.81
CA SER A 17 -48.58 41.78 8.60
C SER A 17 -47.03 41.76 8.65
N GLY A 18 -46.28 42.87 8.70
CA GLY A 18 -46.59 44.30 8.53
C GLY A 18 -45.49 45.16 9.16
N ALA A 19 -45.01 46.21 8.46
CA ALA A 19 -44.12 47.28 8.97
C ALA A 19 -42.68 46.85 9.44
N ASP A 20 -41.65 47.70 9.49
CA ASP A 20 -41.46 49.01 8.86
C ASP A 20 -39.96 49.34 8.59
N ALA A 21 -39.79 50.39 7.78
CA ALA A 21 -38.61 51.21 7.47
C ALA A 21 -37.27 51.05 8.22
N SER A 22 -36.18 51.12 7.44
CA SER A 22 -35.23 52.25 7.56
C SER A 22 -34.49 52.58 6.24
N ARG A 23 -34.49 53.88 5.89
CA ARG A 23 -33.66 54.53 4.84
C ARG A 23 -32.23 54.72 5.41
N ALA A 24 -31.16 55.10 4.70
CA ALA A 24 -30.95 55.82 3.43
C ALA A 24 -29.60 55.32 2.82
N ALA A 25 -29.38 55.19 1.50
CA ALA A 25 -29.52 56.11 0.35
C ALA A 25 -28.28 57.00 0.10
N GLY A 26 -27.73 56.87 -1.12
CA GLY A 26 -26.65 57.70 -1.68
C GLY A 26 -25.50 56.86 -2.29
N ASP A 27 -25.06 57.08 -3.54
CA ASP A 27 -25.61 57.89 -4.63
C ASP A 27 -24.93 57.51 -5.97
N ARG A 28 -25.63 57.67 -7.11
CA ARG A 28 -25.13 57.77 -8.51
C ARG A 28 -24.14 56.69 -9.06
N SER A 29 -24.13 56.33 -10.35
CA SER A 29 -24.95 56.73 -11.50
C SER A 29 -24.87 55.69 -12.63
N SER A 30 -25.97 55.57 -13.37
CA SER A 30 -26.12 54.94 -14.69
C SER A 30 -24.91 54.95 -15.63
N TRP A 31 -24.75 53.88 -16.43
CA TRP A 31 -24.74 53.99 -17.90
C TRP A 31 -25.42 52.73 -18.50
N SER A 32 -26.35 52.92 -19.43
CA SER A 32 -27.09 51.81 -20.07
C SER A 32 -27.41 52.12 -21.54
N ASN A 33 -27.05 51.20 -22.43
CA ASN A 33 -27.72 50.88 -23.70
C ASN A 33 -26.96 49.68 -24.30
N ARG A 34 -27.60 48.51 -24.50
CA ARG A 34 -28.55 48.17 -25.56
C ARG A 34 -28.03 48.47 -26.97
N ARG A 35 -27.71 47.41 -27.71
CA ARG A 35 -28.61 46.90 -28.78
C ARG A 35 -28.35 45.42 -29.06
N ALA A 36 -29.38 44.78 -29.63
CA ALA A 36 -29.41 43.38 -30.02
C ALA A 36 -29.60 43.27 -31.54
N MET A 37 -29.84 42.03 -32.02
CA MET A 37 -29.93 41.58 -33.42
C MET A 37 -28.56 41.23 -34.05
N ARG A 38 -28.43 40.18 -34.88
CA ARG A 38 -29.48 39.33 -35.50
C ARG A 38 -28.96 37.90 -35.72
N SER A 39 -29.88 36.95 -35.78
CA SER A 39 -29.68 35.61 -36.35
C SER A 39 -29.52 35.67 -37.87
N ASP A 40 -28.88 34.68 -38.48
CA ASP A 40 -29.41 34.03 -39.69
C ASP A 40 -28.91 32.58 -39.82
N ARG A 41 -29.66 31.76 -40.56
CA ARG A 41 -29.48 30.31 -40.76
C ARG A 41 -28.81 30.00 -42.10
N MET A 42 -28.12 28.86 -42.17
CA MET A 42 -28.12 27.89 -43.30
C MET A 42 -27.34 26.63 -42.81
N GLU A 43 -27.76 25.36 -42.89
CA GLU A 43 -28.41 24.57 -43.97
C GLU A 43 -27.61 24.66 -45.28
N GLU A 44 -27.13 23.59 -45.93
CA GLU A 44 -27.43 22.16 -45.80
C GLU A 44 -26.36 21.32 -46.59
N GLN A 45 -26.50 19.99 -46.58
CA GLN A 45 -26.05 18.99 -47.58
C GLN A 45 -24.70 18.26 -47.45
N ALA A 46 -24.85 16.93 -47.33
CA ALA A 46 -23.87 15.91 -47.67
C ALA A 46 -24.36 15.10 -48.90
N ARG A 47 -23.43 14.69 -49.77
CA ARG A 47 -23.48 13.54 -50.73
C ARG A 47 -22.11 13.52 -51.44
N ALA A 48 -21.32 12.44 -51.57
CA ALA A 48 -21.54 11.01 -51.86
C ALA A 48 -21.33 10.63 -53.35
N SER A 49 -20.14 10.11 -53.67
CA SER A 49 -19.78 9.20 -54.78
C SER A 49 -18.30 8.82 -54.55
N SER A 50 -17.81 7.56 -54.47
CA SER A 50 -18.07 6.27 -55.12
C SER A 50 -17.53 6.16 -56.55
N VAL A 51 -16.62 5.18 -56.79
CA VAL A 51 -16.57 4.26 -57.95
C VAL A 51 -15.37 3.26 -57.86
N ARG A 52 -15.72 1.97 -57.74
CA ARG A 52 -15.16 0.72 -58.33
C ARG A 52 -13.64 0.37 -58.27
N GLY A 53 -13.38 -0.91 -57.95
CA GLY A 53 -12.15 -1.65 -58.31
C GLY A 53 -12.45 -2.80 -59.30
N PRO A 54 -11.61 -3.85 -59.34
CA PRO A 54 -12.07 -5.25 -59.53
C PRO A 54 -11.41 -6.20 -58.48
N ALA A 55 -12.06 -7.26 -57.95
CA ALA A 55 -12.31 -8.58 -58.54
C ALA A 55 -11.04 -9.23 -59.18
N SER A 56 -10.62 -10.47 -58.93
CA SER A 56 -11.12 -11.63 -58.14
C SER A 56 -9.89 -12.54 -57.81
N ALA A 57 -9.92 -13.74 -57.21
CA ALA A 57 -10.96 -14.72 -56.86
C ALA A 57 -10.53 -15.53 -55.59
N GLY A 58 -10.96 -16.80 -55.43
CA GLY A 58 -10.47 -17.73 -54.40
C GLY A 58 -10.40 -19.19 -54.87
N CYS A 59 -9.64 -20.04 -54.17
CA CYS A 59 -9.75 -21.50 -54.27
C CYS A 59 -9.14 -22.25 -53.07
N SER A 60 -9.56 -23.50 -52.91
CA SER A 60 -9.34 -24.39 -51.75
C SER A 60 -8.01 -25.18 -51.81
N PRO A 61 -7.59 -25.91 -50.75
CA PRO A 61 -6.25 -26.48 -50.66
C PRO A 61 -6.15 -27.93 -51.18
N THR A 62 -5.00 -28.32 -51.75
CA THR A 62 -4.72 -29.73 -52.10
C THR A 62 -3.23 -30.15 -51.99
N THR A 63 -3.06 -31.39 -51.52
CA THR A 63 -1.96 -32.35 -51.77
C THR A 63 -0.51 -32.03 -51.42
N ARG A 64 -0.08 -32.65 -50.31
CA ARG A 64 1.00 -33.65 -50.21
C ARG A 64 1.98 -33.73 -51.39
N HIS A 65 3.28 -33.66 -51.07
CA HIS A 65 4.29 -34.55 -51.66
C HIS A 65 5.11 -35.19 -50.54
N ALA A 66 5.42 -36.48 -50.70
CA ALA A 66 6.24 -37.24 -49.78
C ALA A 66 7.55 -37.59 -50.47
N MET A 67 8.68 -37.43 -49.78
CA MET A 67 9.90 -38.17 -50.09
C MET A 67 10.38 -38.88 -48.83
N SER A 68 10.46 -40.19 -48.93
CA SER A 68 11.05 -41.09 -47.94
C SER A 68 12.57 -41.06 -48.09
N MET A 69 13.32 -41.10 -46.98
CA MET A 69 14.48 -41.99 -46.84
C MET A 69 14.70 -42.43 -45.37
N THR A 70 14.36 -43.68 -45.11
CA THR A 70 15.13 -44.66 -44.31
C THR A 70 15.81 -44.25 -42.99
N GLY A 71 15.22 -44.72 -41.88
CA GLY A 71 15.84 -45.83 -41.13
C GLY A 71 16.87 -45.53 -40.03
N ALA A 72 16.39 -45.25 -38.81
CA ALA A 72 17.07 -45.63 -37.56
C ALA A 72 16.06 -45.86 -36.43
N LYS A 73 16.13 -47.00 -35.72
CA LYS A 73 15.27 -47.30 -34.56
C LYS A 73 15.85 -46.69 -33.27
N PRO A 74 15.10 -45.87 -32.50
CA PRO A 74 15.41 -45.66 -31.09
C PRO A 74 14.92 -46.87 -30.27
N ARG A 75 15.73 -47.35 -29.34
CA ARG A 75 15.36 -48.41 -28.40
C ARG A 75 14.33 -47.89 -27.39
N LEU A 76 13.28 -48.66 -27.10
CA LEU A 76 12.52 -48.45 -25.85
C LEU A 76 13.46 -48.70 -24.66
N ILE A 77 13.71 -47.66 -23.86
CA ILE A 77 14.21 -47.80 -22.50
C ILE A 77 13.00 -47.69 -21.58
N THR A 78 12.66 -48.79 -20.92
CA THR A 78 11.60 -48.83 -19.92
C THR A 78 11.98 -47.99 -18.71
N ALA A 79 11.18 -46.98 -18.40
CA ALA A 79 11.38 -46.14 -17.22
C ALA A 79 11.18 -46.97 -15.94
N ARG A 80 12.29 -47.38 -15.29
CA ARG A 80 12.24 -48.00 -13.97
C ARG A 80 11.61 -47.02 -12.98
N HIS A 81 10.59 -47.50 -12.26
CA HIS A 81 10.07 -46.80 -11.08
C HIS A 81 11.18 -46.63 -10.04
N VAL A 82 11.71 -45.41 -9.90
CA VAL A 82 12.57 -45.05 -8.77
C VAL A 82 11.65 -44.65 -7.61
N ARG A 83 11.38 -45.60 -6.71
CA ARG A 83 10.85 -45.28 -5.38
C ARG A 83 11.88 -44.41 -4.66
N TRP A 84 11.60 -43.12 -4.51
CA TRP A 84 12.28 -42.31 -3.51
C TRP A 84 11.95 -42.89 -2.11
N ARG A 85 12.94 -43.53 -1.48
CA ARG A 85 12.91 -43.80 -0.05
C ARG A 85 13.49 -42.57 0.65
N SER A 86 12.64 -41.81 1.34
CA SER A 86 13.15 -40.81 2.29
C SER A 86 14.01 -41.52 3.35
N PRO A 87 15.24 -41.06 3.61
CA PRO A 87 15.97 -41.48 4.80
C PRO A 87 15.28 -40.84 6.00
N ALA A 88 14.56 -41.66 6.79
CA ALA A 88 14.14 -41.27 8.12
C ALA A 88 15.38 -41.25 9.05
N ASN A 89 16.20 -40.20 8.90
CA ASN A 89 17.29 -39.87 9.80
C ASN A 89 17.08 -38.43 10.26
N THR A 90 16.48 -38.28 11.44
CA THR A 90 16.49 -37.05 12.20
C THR A 90 17.92 -36.71 12.55
N LEU A 91 18.56 -35.83 11.76
CA LEU A 91 19.77 -35.15 12.21
C LEU A 91 19.43 -34.43 13.52
N PRO A 92 20.25 -34.56 14.58
CA PRO A 92 20.05 -33.75 15.76
C PRO A 92 20.17 -32.27 15.36
N PRO A 93 19.38 -31.37 15.97
CA PRO A 93 19.49 -29.94 15.69
C PRO A 93 20.92 -29.46 15.98
N PRO A 94 21.47 -28.52 15.20
CA PRO A 94 22.84 -28.04 15.39
C PRO A 94 23.05 -27.52 16.82
N GLU A 95 24.29 -27.66 17.31
CA GLU A 95 24.76 -27.39 18.68
C GLU A 95 24.19 -26.13 19.40
N PRO A 96 23.91 -24.99 18.73
CA PRO A 96 23.24 -23.85 19.39
C PRO A 96 21.92 -24.19 20.10
N TRP A 97 21.19 -25.23 19.65
CA TRP A 97 19.86 -25.56 20.15
C TRP A 97 19.84 -26.09 21.59
N ALA A 98 20.85 -26.83 22.03
CA ALA A 98 20.92 -27.37 23.39
C ALA A 98 20.96 -26.28 24.48
N ARG A 99 21.29 -25.03 24.11
CA ARG A 99 21.24 -23.85 24.98
C ARG A 99 19.95 -23.03 24.85
N LEU A 100 19.17 -23.23 23.79
CA LEU A 100 17.89 -22.54 23.53
C LEU A 100 16.67 -23.29 24.09
N SER A 101 16.76 -24.62 24.24
CA SER A 101 15.71 -25.47 24.84
C SER A 101 15.25 -24.99 26.23
N ARG A 102 16.10 -24.26 26.96
CA ARG A 102 15.80 -23.68 28.28
C ARG A 102 14.74 -22.55 28.27
N PHE A 103 14.28 -22.12 27.09
CA PHE A 103 13.22 -21.12 26.91
C PHE A 103 11.86 -21.68 26.46
N MET A 104 11.71 -23.00 26.33
CA MET A 104 10.46 -23.67 25.85
C MET A 104 9.27 -23.64 26.85
N ALA A 105 9.21 -22.66 27.76
CA ALA A 105 8.22 -22.59 28.84
C ALA A 105 7.20 -21.43 28.69
N GLU A 106 7.31 -20.60 27.65
CA GLU A 106 6.44 -19.44 27.45
C GLU A 106 5.39 -19.73 26.37
N SER A 107 4.11 -19.75 26.76
CA SER A 107 3.00 -20.06 25.86
C SER A 107 2.69 -18.90 24.91
N VAL A 108 2.32 -19.25 23.67
CA VAL A 108 1.86 -18.26 22.67
C VAL A 108 0.52 -17.68 23.12
N ARG A 109 0.47 -16.36 23.32
CA ARG A 109 -0.80 -15.65 23.54
C ARG A 109 -1.52 -15.54 22.20
N THR A 110 -2.67 -16.19 22.10
CA THR A 110 -3.56 -16.18 20.93
C THR A 110 -5.00 -15.95 21.38
N GLY A 111 -5.85 -15.47 20.47
CA GLY A 111 -7.26 -15.17 20.74
C GLY A 111 -7.98 -14.66 19.49
N PRO A 112 -9.32 -14.54 19.54
CA PRO A 112 -10.09 -13.96 18.45
C PRO A 112 -9.75 -12.46 18.25
N PRO A 113 -9.96 -11.92 17.04
CA PRO A 113 -9.84 -10.49 16.80
C PRO A 113 -10.87 -9.71 17.64
N VAL A 114 -10.43 -8.61 18.24
CA VAL A 114 -11.30 -7.68 18.97
C VAL A 114 -11.59 -6.48 18.07
N VAL A 115 -12.87 -6.28 17.76
CA VAL A 115 -13.35 -5.20 16.89
C VAL A 115 -14.32 -4.30 17.65
N THR A 116 -13.93 -3.03 17.76
CA THR A 116 -14.72 -1.97 18.42
C THR A 116 -15.02 -0.86 17.43
N LEU A 117 -16.26 -0.35 17.40
CA LEU A 117 -16.58 0.88 16.68
C LEU A 117 -16.32 2.06 17.62
N ARG A 118 -15.32 2.86 17.30
CA ARG A 118 -14.82 3.97 18.13
C ARG A 118 -15.49 5.30 17.81
N ASN A 119 -15.81 5.51 16.53
CA ASN A 119 -16.49 6.71 16.04
C ASN A 119 -17.24 6.39 14.74
N ALA A 120 -18.41 7.01 14.53
CA ALA A 120 -19.27 6.81 13.38
C ALA A 120 -20.21 8.01 13.16
N PHE A 121 -20.77 8.10 11.95
CA PHE A 121 -21.92 8.98 11.70
C PHE A 121 -23.18 8.36 12.31
N ALA A 122 -24.01 9.15 13.00
CA ALA A 122 -25.15 8.63 13.77
C ALA A 122 -26.28 8.01 12.92
N ARG A 123 -26.42 8.42 11.65
CA ARG A 123 -27.44 7.92 10.70
C ARG A 123 -26.79 7.70 9.32
N PRO A 124 -25.90 6.70 9.17
CA PRO A 124 -25.06 6.56 7.98
C PRO A 124 -25.87 6.27 6.70
N TYR A 125 -26.97 5.52 6.77
CA TYR A 125 -27.79 5.20 5.60
C TYR A 125 -28.63 6.41 5.15
N ASP A 126 -29.26 7.10 6.11
CA ASP A 126 -30.02 8.32 5.83
C ASP A 126 -29.10 9.44 5.34
N GLY A 127 -27.87 9.54 5.86
CA GLY A 127 -26.86 10.48 5.36
C GLY A 127 -26.52 10.25 3.88
N ALA A 128 -26.39 8.99 3.46
CA ALA A 128 -26.19 8.63 2.05
C ALA A 128 -27.41 8.99 1.19
N ILE A 129 -28.63 8.71 1.65
CA ILE A 129 -29.87 9.05 0.94
C ILE A 129 -30.07 10.57 0.84
N ALA A 130 -29.76 11.31 1.91
CA ALA A 130 -29.84 12.77 1.94
C ALA A 130 -28.80 13.42 1.00
N ALA A 131 -27.58 12.88 0.92
CA ALA A 131 -26.59 13.29 -0.06
C ALA A 131 -27.07 13.03 -1.49
N ALA A 132 -27.66 11.86 -1.78
CA ALA A 132 -28.26 11.56 -3.08
C ALA A 132 -29.39 12.54 -3.46
N ARG A 133 -30.27 12.86 -2.51
CA ARG A 133 -31.35 13.85 -2.71
C ARG A 133 -30.82 15.27 -2.90
N THR A 134 -29.71 15.62 -2.27
CA THR A 134 -29.06 16.94 -2.41
C THR A 134 -28.65 17.23 -3.85
N CYS A 135 -28.23 16.22 -4.62
CA CYS A 135 -27.89 16.37 -6.05
C CYS A 135 -29.05 16.87 -6.93
N TYR A 136 -30.30 16.76 -6.45
CA TYR A 136 -31.53 17.13 -7.18
C TYR A 136 -32.36 18.19 -6.43
N SER A 137 -31.75 18.90 -5.47
CA SER A 137 -32.39 19.85 -4.57
C SER A 137 -31.73 21.23 -4.68
N PRO A 138 -32.49 22.35 -4.58
CA PRO A 138 -31.91 23.70 -4.54
C PRO A 138 -31.15 24.01 -3.24
N ARG A 139 -31.15 23.08 -2.28
CA ARG A 139 -30.44 23.17 -0.99
C ARG A 139 -29.90 21.81 -0.55
N VAL A 140 -28.99 21.81 0.41
CA VAL A 140 -28.60 20.59 1.13
C VAL A 140 -29.82 20.00 1.84
N VAL A 141 -29.99 18.69 1.69
CA VAL A 141 -30.98 17.87 2.39
C VAL A 141 -30.28 17.19 3.57
N THR A 142 -30.91 17.16 4.75
CA THR A 142 -30.34 16.52 5.94
C THR A 142 -30.86 15.08 6.12
N ALA A 143 -30.14 14.27 6.92
CA ALA A 143 -30.56 12.92 7.26
C ALA A 143 -31.94 12.88 7.96
N ASP A 144 -32.31 13.93 8.67
CA ASP A 144 -33.60 14.02 9.37
C ASP A 144 -34.80 14.22 8.45
N GLU A 145 -34.56 14.59 7.19
CA GLU A 145 -35.59 14.68 6.15
C GLU A 145 -35.82 13.35 5.41
N VAL A 146 -35.07 12.29 5.71
CA VAL A 146 -35.20 10.98 5.07
C VAL A 146 -36.31 10.17 5.74
N THR A 147 -37.28 9.74 4.93
CA THR A 147 -38.41 8.94 5.39
C THR A 147 -38.16 7.43 5.22
N PRO A 148 -38.87 6.55 5.96
CA PRO A 148 -38.75 5.10 5.76
C PRO A 148 -38.96 4.66 4.31
N GLY A 149 -39.98 5.20 3.62
CA GLY A 149 -40.21 4.91 2.20
C GLY A 149 -39.06 5.35 1.27
N GLN A 150 -38.22 6.30 1.68
CA GLN A 150 -36.99 6.66 0.97
C GLN A 150 -35.81 5.73 1.29
N ARG A 151 -35.75 5.16 2.51
CA ARG A 151 -34.85 4.04 2.86
C ARG A 151 -35.15 2.79 2.03
N ASP A 152 -36.43 2.54 1.74
CA ASP A 152 -36.89 1.43 0.90
C ASP A 152 -36.63 1.64 -0.60
N SER A 153 -36.61 2.89 -1.10
CA SER A 153 -36.58 3.19 -2.54
C SER A 153 -35.27 3.82 -3.03
N ILE A 154 -34.83 4.94 -2.44
CA ILE A 154 -33.69 5.71 -2.94
C ILE A 154 -32.36 5.00 -2.67
N GLY A 155 -32.23 4.33 -1.52
CA GLY A 155 -31.02 3.58 -1.19
C GLY A 155 -30.75 2.44 -2.19
N PRO A 156 -31.66 1.46 -2.35
CA PRO A 156 -31.46 0.37 -3.31
C PRO A 156 -31.29 0.88 -4.75
N LEU A 157 -32.06 1.90 -5.16
CA LEU A 157 -31.93 2.52 -6.47
C LEU A 157 -30.53 3.12 -6.71
N THR A 158 -30.00 3.90 -5.75
CA THR A 158 -28.68 4.54 -5.92
C THR A 158 -27.53 3.54 -5.79
N PHE A 159 -27.65 2.53 -4.93
CA PHE A 159 -26.64 1.48 -4.82
C PHE A 159 -26.57 0.61 -6.08
N ALA A 160 -27.73 0.13 -6.59
CA ALA A 160 -27.78 -0.69 -7.79
C ALA A 160 -27.39 0.08 -9.07
N ALA A 161 -27.67 1.39 -9.14
CA ALA A 161 -27.20 2.26 -10.22
C ALA A 161 -25.70 2.61 -10.15
N GLY A 162 -24.97 2.17 -9.11
CA GLY A 162 -23.54 2.47 -8.96
C GLY A 162 -23.23 3.90 -8.50
N HIS A 163 -24.22 4.64 -7.97
CA HIS A 163 -24.04 6.00 -7.44
C HIS A 163 -23.36 6.00 -6.05
N HIS A 164 -22.29 5.21 -5.90
CA HIS A 164 -21.71 4.83 -4.61
C HIS A 164 -21.00 5.96 -3.86
N THR A 165 -20.75 7.10 -4.49
CA THR A 165 -20.11 8.26 -3.85
C THR A 165 -20.91 8.79 -2.65
N VAL A 166 -22.24 8.63 -2.65
CA VAL A 166 -23.07 9.07 -1.51
C VAL A 166 -22.80 8.25 -0.23
N TYR A 167 -22.42 6.99 -0.39
CA TYR A 167 -21.99 6.09 0.70
C TYR A 167 -20.55 6.35 1.16
N GLN A 168 -19.82 7.26 0.50
CA GLN A 168 -18.51 7.72 0.95
C GLN A 168 -18.61 8.78 2.05
N HIS A 169 -19.77 9.43 2.24
CA HIS A 169 -19.94 10.41 3.32
C HIS A 169 -19.91 9.76 4.71
N ALA A 170 -20.55 8.60 4.87
CA ALA A 170 -20.43 7.80 6.08
C ALA A 170 -19.00 7.31 6.27
N HIS A 171 -18.45 7.49 7.47
CA HIS A 171 -17.14 6.97 7.88
C HIS A 171 -17.27 6.23 9.21
N PHE A 172 -16.47 5.18 9.36
CA PHE A 172 -16.42 4.32 10.53
C PHE A 172 -14.96 4.20 10.99
N GLU A 173 -14.67 4.57 12.24
CA GLU A 173 -13.39 4.35 12.89
C GLU A 173 -13.47 3.10 13.76
N PHE A 174 -12.70 2.08 13.43
CA PHE A 174 -12.59 0.84 14.18
C PHE A 174 -11.32 0.81 15.03
N GLY A 175 -11.42 0.28 16.25
CA GLY A 175 -10.28 -0.25 16.99
C GLY A 175 -10.18 -1.75 16.70
N LEU A 176 -9.05 -2.17 16.14
CA LEU A 176 -8.75 -3.56 15.80
C LEU A 176 -7.59 -4.04 16.68
N GLU A 177 -7.77 -5.14 17.40
CA GLU A 177 -6.74 -5.79 18.22
C GLU A 177 -6.78 -7.31 18.00
N ASN A 178 -5.70 -8.01 18.36
CA ASN A 178 -5.50 -9.44 18.03
C ASN A 178 -5.69 -9.75 16.53
N VAL A 179 -5.22 -8.84 15.67
CA VAL A 179 -5.11 -9.06 14.22
C VAL A 179 -3.64 -9.24 13.84
N SER A 180 -3.33 -10.09 12.88
CA SER A 180 -1.97 -10.42 12.45
C SER A 180 -1.33 -9.32 11.60
N ARG A 181 0.00 -9.38 11.38
CA ARG A 181 0.65 -8.53 10.37
C ARG A 181 0.27 -8.96 8.95
N GLN A 182 0.11 -10.27 8.71
CA GLN A 182 -0.24 -10.81 7.40
C GLN A 182 -1.58 -10.27 6.90
N PHE A 183 -2.65 -10.38 7.68
CA PHE A 183 -3.97 -9.86 7.32
C PHE A 183 -3.95 -8.34 7.08
N VAL A 184 -3.29 -7.58 7.95
CA VAL A 184 -3.20 -6.12 7.79
C VAL A 184 -2.45 -5.73 6.51
N TRP A 185 -1.37 -6.44 6.15
CA TRP A 185 -0.60 -6.22 4.93
C TRP A 185 -1.35 -6.68 3.67
N SER A 186 -1.81 -7.93 3.63
CA SER A 186 -2.40 -8.54 2.43
C SER A 186 -3.82 -8.03 2.12
N PHE A 187 -4.57 -7.59 3.14
CA PHE A 187 -5.97 -7.21 2.99
C PHE A 187 -6.20 -5.72 3.26
N LEU A 188 -6.09 -5.25 4.52
CA LEU A 188 -6.49 -3.89 4.89
C LEU A 188 -5.62 -2.77 4.30
N HIS A 189 -4.33 -3.01 4.07
CA HIS A 189 -3.41 -2.04 3.49
C HIS A 189 -3.11 -2.26 2.00
N SER A 190 -3.79 -3.21 1.35
CA SER A 190 -3.63 -3.54 -0.08
C SER A 190 -4.12 -2.45 -1.03
N HIS A 191 -4.99 -1.54 -0.56
CA HIS A 191 -5.65 -0.51 -1.36
C HIS A 191 -5.48 0.90 -0.75
N PRO A 192 -5.64 2.00 -1.50
CA PRO A 192 -5.41 3.35 -0.95
C PRO A 192 -6.49 3.89 0.00
N PHE A 193 -7.70 3.32 -0.04
CA PHE A 193 -8.91 3.93 0.54
C PHE A 193 -9.11 3.69 2.06
N TYR A 194 -8.06 3.92 2.86
CA TYR A 194 -8.13 3.84 4.32
C TYR A 194 -7.29 4.94 4.99
N ASN A 195 -7.59 5.22 6.26
CA ASN A 195 -6.66 5.86 7.19
C ASN A 195 -6.41 4.93 8.38
N SER A 196 -5.19 4.88 8.92
CA SER A 196 -4.91 3.98 10.05
C SER A 196 -3.64 4.30 10.81
N GLU A 197 -3.68 4.12 12.14
CA GLU A 197 -2.49 4.15 12.98
C GLU A 197 -2.29 2.81 13.68
N GLN A 198 -1.12 2.20 13.45
CA GLN A 198 -0.82 0.80 13.78
C GLN A 198 0.38 0.74 14.72
N SER A 199 0.34 -0.15 15.73
CA SER A 199 1.46 -0.39 16.64
C SER A 199 2.75 -0.73 15.86
N SER A 200 3.82 0.01 16.15
CA SER A 200 5.06 -0.03 15.36
C SER A 200 6.13 -0.94 15.98
N GLN A 201 6.46 -2.03 15.26
CA GLN A 201 7.60 -2.92 15.58
C GLN A 201 8.98 -2.23 15.35
N ARG A 202 9.02 -0.93 15.06
CA ARG A 202 10.24 -0.10 15.08
C ARG A 202 10.52 0.52 16.45
N PHE A 203 9.50 0.61 17.30
CA PHE A 203 9.54 1.40 18.54
C PHE A 203 8.94 0.69 19.75
N VAL A 204 8.03 -0.25 19.54
CA VAL A 204 7.42 -1.10 20.57
C VAL A 204 8.22 -2.40 20.65
N ARG A 205 8.66 -2.76 21.87
CA ARG A 205 9.32 -4.04 22.13
C ARG A 205 8.29 -5.16 22.11
N LEU A 206 8.62 -6.25 21.44
CA LEU A 206 7.80 -7.47 21.40
C LEU A 206 8.16 -8.38 22.57
N ASP A 207 7.96 -7.90 23.80
CA ASP A 207 8.40 -8.60 25.01
C ASP A 207 7.55 -9.86 25.29
N GLN A 208 6.25 -9.84 24.98
CA GLN A 208 5.36 -11.01 25.08
C GLN A 208 5.23 -11.73 23.74
N ILE A 209 5.15 -13.06 23.78
CA ILE A 209 4.82 -13.90 22.61
C ILE A 209 3.33 -13.78 22.33
N SER A 210 2.95 -13.05 21.27
CA SER A 210 1.55 -12.74 20.96
C SER A 210 1.34 -12.80 19.44
N ALA A 211 0.56 -13.78 18.99
CA ALA A 211 0.45 -14.13 17.58
C ALA A 211 -0.87 -14.84 17.24
N PHE A 212 -1.29 -14.69 15.99
CA PHE A 212 -2.35 -15.50 15.40
C PHE A 212 -1.94 -16.97 15.37
N VAL A 213 -2.83 -17.85 15.84
CA VAL A 213 -2.71 -19.31 15.72
C VAL A 213 -3.94 -19.79 14.95
N PRO A 214 -3.79 -20.39 13.76
CA PRO A 214 -4.92 -20.90 13.00
C PRO A 214 -5.78 -21.87 13.80
N GLU A 215 -7.09 -21.78 13.62
CA GLU A 215 -8.06 -22.70 14.23
C GLU A 215 -8.10 -24.03 13.47
N GLY A 216 -8.54 -25.11 14.14
CA GLY A 216 -8.62 -26.43 13.52
C GLY A 216 -7.28 -27.16 13.29
N LEU A 217 -6.15 -26.63 13.79
CA LEU A 217 -4.88 -27.37 13.76
C LEU A 217 -4.93 -28.57 14.71
N GLU A 218 -4.65 -29.76 14.16
CA GLU A 218 -4.44 -30.99 14.93
C GLU A 218 -3.34 -30.81 16.00
N PRO A 219 -3.38 -31.51 17.16
CA PRO A 219 -2.51 -31.23 18.30
C PRO A 219 -1.01 -31.18 17.97
N VAL A 220 -0.52 -32.09 17.12
CA VAL A 220 0.89 -32.13 16.70
C VAL A 220 1.24 -30.97 15.76
N ALA A 221 0.35 -30.62 14.83
CA ALA A 221 0.55 -29.47 13.94
C ALA A 221 0.51 -28.16 14.72
N ARG A 222 -0.42 -28.03 15.68
CA ARG A 222 -0.50 -26.90 16.60
C ARG A 222 0.79 -26.74 17.42
N GLN A 223 1.33 -27.84 17.96
CA GLN A 223 2.61 -27.81 18.68
C GLN A 223 3.75 -27.30 17.78
N VAL A 224 3.89 -27.81 16.55
CA VAL A 224 4.92 -27.34 15.60
C VAL A 224 4.77 -25.86 15.28
N TYR A 225 3.53 -25.37 15.14
CA TYR A 225 3.25 -23.96 14.91
C TYR A 225 3.66 -23.11 16.13
N GLU A 226 3.21 -23.45 17.33
CA GLU A 226 3.50 -22.69 18.55
C GLU A 226 4.99 -22.73 18.93
N GLU A 227 5.68 -23.86 18.71
CA GLU A 227 7.15 -23.97 18.84
C GLU A 227 7.89 -23.06 17.85
N GLY A 228 7.44 -23.00 16.59
CA GLY A 228 8.00 -22.10 15.57
C GLY A 228 7.86 -20.62 15.93
N ILE A 229 6.68 -20.21 16.42
CA ILE A 229 6.44 -18.86 16.96
C ILE A 229 7.39 -18.58 18.14
N ALA A 230 7.47 -19.48 19.11
CA ALA A 230 8.28 -19.29 20.32
C ALA A 230 9.79 -19.22 20.02
N ALA A 231 10.29 -20.06 19.12
CA ALA A 231 11.68 -20.04 18.67
C ALA A 231 12.05 -18.70 18.03
N ALA A 232 11.19 -18.15 17.16
CA ALA A 232 11.43 -16.85 16.54
C ALA A 232 11.47 -15.70 17.57
N TRP A 233 10.64 -15.74 18.62
CA TRP A 233 10.69 -14.76 19.71
C TRP A 233 11.96 -14.89 20.56
N ALA A 234 12.42 -16.12 20.84
CA ALA A 234 13.69 -16.36 21.52
C ALA A 234 14.87 -15.77 20.72
N VAL A 235 14.89 -15.98 19.41
CA VAL A 235 15.91 -15.39 18.52
C VAL A 235 15.79 -13.86 18.47
N TYR A 236 14.59 -13.30 18.37
CA TYR A 236 14.38 -11.83 18.41
C TYR A 236 14.98 -11.22 19.69
N ARG A 237 14.75 -11.84 20.86
CA ARG A 237 15.33 -11.39 22.13
C ARG A 237 16.86 -11.46 22.10
N SER A 238 17.44 -12.54 21.60
CA SER A 238 18.89 -12.73 21.49
C SER A 238 19.56 -11.75 20.51
N LEU A 239 19.01 -11.59 19.30
CA LEU A 239 19.47 -10.61 18.31
C LEU A 239 19.37 -9.19 18.85
N SER A 240 18.29 -8.85 19.56
CA SER A 240 18.11 -7.53 20.17
C SER A 240 19.22 -7.19 21.18
N GLN A 241 19.76 -8.18 21.90
CA GLN A 241 20.91 -7.94 22.79
C GLN A 241 22.22 -7.80 22.02
N ILE A 242 22.50 -8.69 21.06
CA ILE A 242 23.72 -8.65 20.25
C ILE A 242 23.83 -7.31 19.51
N LEU A 243 22.77 -6.92 18.80
CA LEU A 243 22.75 -5.71 17.98
C LEU A 243 22.74 -4.43 18.82
N LYS A 244 22.34 -4.49 20.10
CA LYS A 244 22.38 -3.33 21.01
C LYS A 244 23.80 -2.85 21.26
N GLU A 245 24.80 -3.73 21.22
CA GLU A 245 26.21 -3.36 21.34
C GLU A 245 26.64 -2.54 20.11
N ASP A 246 26.38 -3.06 18.91
CA ASP A 246 26.70 -2.40 17.63
C ASP A 246 26.00 -1.04 17.47
N THR A 247 24.69 -1.00 17.69
CA THR A 247 23.92 0.24 17.54
C THR A 247 24.30 1.27 18.60
N SER A 248 24.68 0.84 19.82
CA SER A 248 25.17 1.74 20.87
C SER A 248 26.51 2.36 20.49
N LYS A 249 27.43 1.58 19.92
CA LYS A 249 28.71 2.09 19.40
C LYS A 249 28.48 3.11 18.29
N ILE A 250 27.76 2.72 17.23
CA ILE A 250 27.50 3.57 16.06
C ILE A 250 26.79 4.86 16.45
N LEU A 251 25.76 4.81 17.30
CA LEU A 251 25.05 6.02 17.71
C LEU A 251 25.84 6.86 18.72
N SER A 252 26.70 6.28 19.55
CA SER A 252 27.60 7.08 20.41
C SER A 252 28.56 7.92 19.57
N ASP A 253 29.13 7.34 18.51
CA ASP A 253 29.96 8.06 17.53
C ASP A 253 29.16 9.17 16.83
N LEU A 254 28.02 8.83 16.21
CA LEU A 254 27.15 9.73 15.45
C LEU A 254 26.53 10.84 16.30
N ARG A 255 26.44 10.64 17.62
CA ARG A 255 25.94 11.64 18.58
C ARG A 255 27.07 12.36 19.30
N HIS A 256 28.34 12.11 18.96
CA HIS A 256 29.53 12.65 19.61
C HIS A 256 29.48 12.54 21.15
N LEU A 257 29.19 11.34 21.64
CA LEU A 257 28.97 11.04 23.06
C LEU A 257 30.30 10.87 23.81
N GLY A 258 30.96 11.98 24.16
CA GLY A 258 32.23 11.97 24.88
C GLY A 258 32.16 11.52 26.36
N PRO A 259 33.32 11.34 27.02
CA PRO A 259 33.42 10.84 28.40
C PRO A 259 32.78 11.77 29.43
N ASN A 260 32.59 13.06 29.13
CA ASN A 260 31.93 14.04 30.00
C ASN A 260 30.44 14.26 29.64
N ALA A 261 29.84 13.40 28.81
CA ALA A 261 28.42 13.51 28.47
C ALA A 261 27.52 13.31 29.70
N SER A 262 26.51 14.18 29.85
CA SER A 262 25.55 14.10 30.95
C SER A 262 24.72 12.82 30.90
N GLU A 263 24.28 12.35 32.06
CA GLU A 263 23.54 11.09 32.18
C GLU A 263 22.22 11.11 31.38
N LYS A 264 21.53 12.26 31.31
CA LYS A 264 20.36 12.46 30.44
C LYS A 264 20.68 12.18 28.97
N ARG A 265 21.85 12.62 28.48
CA ARG A 265 22.29 12.40 27.09
C ARG A 265 22.66 10.94 26.85
N ARG A 266 23.36 10.29 27.78
CA ARG A 266 23.67 8.85 27.71
C ARG A 266 22.40 8.01 27.63
N LYS A 267 21.43 8.24 28.53
CA LYS A 267 20.13 7.55 28.51
C LYS A 267 19.34 7.80 27.21
N LYS A 268 19.40 9.00 26.62
CA LYS A 268 18.78 9.27 25.31
C LYS A 268 19.41 8.42 24.20
N VAL A 269 20.75 8.40 24.09
CA VAL A 269 21.46 7.62 23.06
C VAL A 269 21.26 6.12 23.24
N ALA A 270 21.37 5.60 24.47
CA ALA A 270 21.12 4.18 24.76
C ALA A 270 19.71 3.72 24.36
N ARG A 271 18.69 4.58 24.56
CA ARG A 271 17.31 4.33 24.14
C ARG A 271 17.12 4.39 22.62
N GLU A 272 17.85 5.26 21.92
CA GLU A 272 17.88 5.28 20.45
C GLU A 272 18.55 4.03 19.88
N ALA A 273 19.64 3.57 20.49
CA ALA A 273 20.35 2.34 20.13
C ALA A 273 19.50 1.09 20.34
N GLU A 274 18.83 0.97 21.48
CA GLU A 274 17.89 -0.12 21.74
C GLU A 274 16.74 -0.16 20.72
N LYS A 275 16.16 1.01 20.38
CA LYS A 275 15.15 1.11 19.32
C LYS A 275 15.66 0.65 17.96
N LYS A 276 16.92 0.97 17.61
CA LYS A 276 17.54 0.48 16.37
C LYS A 276 17.86 -1.01 16.39
N ALA A 277 18.27 -1.56 17.53
CA ALA A 277 18.53 -2.99 17.68
C ALA A 277 17.24 -3.82 17.52
N ILE A 278 16.13 -3.44 18.18
CA ILE A 278 14.84 -4.11 17.99
C ILE A 278 14.29 -3.90 16.57
N GLU A 279 14.60 -2.77 15.92
CA GLU A 279 14.19 -2.51 14.53
C GLU A 279 14.83 -3.51 13.54
N LEU A 280 16.05 -3.94 13.80
CA LEU A 280 16.74 -4.95 13.00
C LEU A 280 16.34 -6.37 13.42
N ALA A 281 16.25 -6.63 14.72
CA ALA A 281 15.88 -7.95 15.24
C ALA A 281 14.46 -8.38 14.82
N ARG A 282 13.50 -7.46 14.67
CA ARG A 282 12.11 -7.80 14.27
C ARG A 282 11.97 -8.48 12.91
N TYR A 283 13.03 -8.54 12.09
CA TYR A 283 13.02 -9.28 10.84
C TYR A 283 12.76 -10.78 11.05
N VAL A 284 13.14 -11.36 12.20
CA VAL A 284 12.85 -12.79 12.48
C VAL A 284 11.43 -13.05 12.97
N ILE A 285 10.69 -12.01 13.38
CA ILE A 285 9.35 -12.17 13.95
C ILE A 285 8.37 -12.62 12.85
N PRO A 286 7.58 -13.69 13.05
CA PRO A 286 6.61 -14.18 12.08
C PRO A 286 5.52 -13.16 11.73
N VAL A 287 4.99 -13.24 10.51
CA VAL A 287 3.85 -12.40 10.07
C VAL A 287 2.55 -12.72 10.81
N ALA A 288 2.48 -13.86 11.51
CA ALA A 288 1.50 -14.18 12.54
C ALA A 288 1.42 -13.16 13.69
N ALA A 289 2.49 -12.42 13.98
CA ALA A 289 2.59 -11.57 15.15
C ALA A 289 1.42 -10.57 15.24
N PHE A 290 0.78 -10.50 16.40
CA PHE A 290 -0.37 -9.62 16.58
C PHE A 290 0.02 -8.14 16.55
N THR A 291 -0.98 -7.33 16.20
CA THR A 291 -0.94 -5.88 16.25
C THR A 291 -2.27 -5.33 16.73
N SER A 292 -2.22 -4.13 17.29
CA SER A 292 -3.39 -3.27 17.46
C SER A 292 -3.30 -2.09 16.50
N MET A 293 -4.43 -1.58 16.03
CA MET A 293 -4.53 -0.40 15.18
C MET A 293 -5.88 0.31 15.31
N VAL A 294 -5.86 1.62 15.07
CA VAL A 294 -7.06 2.38 14.69
C VAL A 294 -7.16 2.32 13.15
N HIS A 295 -8.35 2.03 12.62
CA HIS A 295 -8.60 1.90 11.18
C HIS A 295 -9.89 2.63 10.79
N THR A 296 -9.77 3.70 10.00
CA THR A 296 -10.90 4.52 9.52
C THR A 296 -11.12 4.28 8.03
N ILE A 297 -12.34 3.92 7.68
CA ILE A 297 -12.78 3.72 6.28
C ILE A 297 -14.15 4.36 6.04
N SER A 298 -14.45 4.68 4.79
CA SER A 298 -15.78 5.12 4.39
C SER A 298 -16.74 3.93 4.21
N GLY A 299 -18.05 4.18 4.26
CA GLY A 299 -19.06 3.13 4.17
C GLY A 299 -18.98 2.29 2.88
N ILE A 300 -18.76 2.94 1.73
CA ILE A 300 -18.52 2.22 0.46
C ILE A 300 -17.26 1.33 0.50
N VAL A 301 -16.23 1.70 1.25
CA VAL A 301 -15.05 0.84 1.41
C VAL A 301 -15.40 -0.38 2.26
N LEU A 302 -16.18 -0.22 3.33
CA LEU A 302 -16.62 -1.36 4.14
C LEU A 302 -17.49 -2.35 3.32
N HIS A 303 -18.39 -1.87 2.45
CA HIS A 303 -19.11 -2.76 1.51
C HIS A 303 -18.17 -3.53 0.58
N ARG A 304 -17.11 -2.88 0.06
CA ARG A 304 -16.11 -3.55 -0.80
C ARG A 304 -15.31 -4.59 -0.02
N LEU A 305 -14.89 -4.27 1.20
CA LEU A 305 -14.24 -5.25 2.09
C LEU A 305 -15.16 -6.43 2.40
N HIS A 306 -16.45 -6.20 2.67
CA HIS A 306 -17.44 -7.26 2.90
C HIS A 306 -17.60 -8.17 1.68
N ARG A 307 -17.76 -7.60 0.47
CA ARG A 307 -17.83 -8.37 -0.78
C ARG A 307 -16.54 -9.18 -1.02
N MET A 308 -15.37 -8.64 -0.66
CA MET A 308 -14.06 -9.24 -0.93
C MET A 308 -13.43 -10.04 0.23
N MET A 309 -14.09 -10.20 1.37
CA MET A 309 -13.46 -10.73 2.61
C MET A 309 -12.92 -12.18 2.52
N ARG A 310 -13.23 -12.93 1.46
CA ARG A 310 -12.68 -14.27 1.18
C ARG A 310 -11.50 -14.27 0.19
N THR A 311 -11.03 -13.11 -0.27
CA THR A 311 -9.91 -12.98 -1.21
C THR A 311 -8.56 -12.79 -0.50
N GLY A 312 -7.45 -12.95 -1.24
CA GLY A 312 -6.09 -12.71 -0.75
C GLY A 312 -5.46 -13.89 -0.02
N ASP A 313 -4.40 -13.64 0.75
CA ASP A 313 -3.61 -14.66 1.46
C ASP A 313 -4.09 -14.98 2.89
N ALA A 314 -5.08 -14.26 3.41
CA ALA A 314 -5.56 -14.38 4.80
C ALA A 314 -7.10 -14.47 4.92
N PRO A 315 -7.82 -15.20 4.05
CA PRO A 315 -9.28 -15.14 3.98
C PRO A 315 -9.96 -15.60 5.27
N THR A 316 -9.42 -16.63 5.95
CA THR A 316 -9.92 -17.12 7.24
C THR A 316 -9.92 -16.03 8.33
N GLU A 317 -8.89 -15.19 8.38
CA GLU A 317 -8.83 -14.06 9.32
C GLU A 317 -9.68 -12.87 8.83
N SER A 318 -9.60 -12.55 7.53
CA SER A 318 -10.38 -11.49 6.89
C SER A 318 -11.88 -11.63 7.10
N VAL A 319 -12.44 -12.83 6.90
CA VAL A 319 -13.85 -13.14 7.16
C VAL A 319 -14.25 -12.76 8.58
N ARG A 320 -13.45 -13.13 9.58
CA ARG A 320 -13.76 -12.89 11.00
C ARG A 320 -13.73 -11.40 11.33
N VAL A 321 -12.67 -10.71 10.90
CA VAL A 321 -12.49 -9.27 11.20
C VAL A 321 -13.56 -8.45 10.49
N VAL A 322 -13.77 -8.66 9.19
CA VAL A 322 -14.74 -7.89 8.40
C VAL A 322 -16.18 -8.17 8.82
N SER A 323 -16.54 -9.42 9.14
CA SER A 323 -17.89 -9.71 9.65
C SER A 323 -18.14 -9.02 11.00
N ALA A 324 -17.14 -8.97 11.89
CA ALA A 324 -17.25 -8.22 13.13
C ALA A 324 -17.32 -6.69 12.91
N MET A 325 -16.63 -6.15 11.89
CA MET A 325 -16.75 -4.74 11.50
C MET A 325 -18.16 -4.40 10.97
N VAL A 326 -18.74 -5.29 10.15
CA VAL A 326 -20.10 -5.13 9.62
C VAL A 326 -21.14 -5.22 10.74
N ALA A 327 -21.05 -6.22 11.62
CA ALA A 327 -21.97 -6.37 12.76
C ALA A 327 -21.98 -5.12 13.66
N ARG A 328 -20.82 -4.50 13.91
CA ARG A 328 -20.72 -3.23 14.65
C ARG A 328 -21.40 -2.04 13.94
N VAL A 329 -21.56 -2.07 12.62
CA VAL A 329 -22.31 -1.06 11.85
C VAL A 329 -23.80 -1.40 11.79
N GLU A 330 -24.17 -2.68 11.70
CA GLU A 330 -25.57 -3.13 11.75
C GLU A 330 -26.23 -2.87 13.12
N GLU A 331 -25.45 -2.93 14.21
CA GLU A 331 -25.85 -2.48 15.55
C GLU A 331 -26.19 -0.99 15.63
N LEU A 332 -25.67 -0.17 14.70
CA LEU A 332 -25.89 1.28 14.63
C LEU A 332 -27.00 1.64 13.62
N ASP A 333 -26.98 1.04 12.43
CA ASP A 333 -27.94 1.30 11.35
C ASP A 333 -28.10 0.04 10.47
N PRO A 334 -29.04 -0.87 10.79
CA PRO A 334 -29.12 -2.19 10.16
C PRO A 334 -29.45 -2.14 8.66
N ASP A 335 -30.21 -1.13 8.21
CA ASP A 335 -30.51 -0.98 6.77
C ASP A 335 -29.26 -0.67 5.93
N PHE A 336 -28.16 -0.20 6.55
CA PHE A 336 -26.92 0.09 5.84
C PHE A 336 -26.34 -1.15 5.14
N PHE A 337 -26.57 -2.37 5.67
CA PHE A 337 -26.22 -3.63 5.01
C PHE A 337 -27.44 -4.49 4.64
N HIS A 338 -28.57 -4.37 5.34
CA HIS A 338 -29.77 -5.17 5.02
C HIS A 338 -30.50 -4.71 3.75
N ARG A 339 -30.37 -3.45 3.32
CA ARG A 339 -31.08 -2.91 2.13
C ARG A 339 -30.20 -2.73 0.91
N VAL A 340 -28.89 -2.62 1.11
CA VAL A 340 -27.91 -2.30 0.07
C VAL A 340 -26.59 -3.01 0.34
N GLY A 341 -25.80 -3.22 -0.72
CA GLY A 341 -24.64 -4.10 -0.67
C GLY A 341 -24.92 -5.47 -1.27
N ASP A 342 -23.84 -6.13 -1.67
CA ASP A 342 -23.86 -7.51 -2.15
C ASP A 342 -23.30 -8.43 -1.06
N ALA A 343 -23.80 -9.66 -0.99
CA ALA A 343 -23.26 -10.69 -0.11
C ALA A 343 -21.77 -11.01 -0.45
N PRO A 344 -20.96 -11.53 0.49
CA PRO A 344 -19.56 -11.87 0.24
C PRO A 344 -19.37 -12.85 -0.91
N LEU A 345 -18.34 -12.66 -1.74
CA LEU A 345 -17.97 -13.56 -2.84
C LEU A 345 -17.86 -15.01 -2.33
N GLY A 346 -18.56 -15.94 -2.98
CA GLY A 346 -18.36 -17.38 -2.79
C GLY A 346 -16.99 -17.83 -3.30
N GLU A 347 -16.48 -18.96 -2.80
CA GLU A 347 -15.15 -19.49 -3.16
C GLU A 347 -14.96 -19.68 -4.68
N GLY A 348 -16.04 -20.10 -5.36
CA GLY A 348 -16.09 -20.24 -6.83
C GLY A 348 -16.33 -18.94 -7.60
N GLU A 349 -16.59 -17.81 -6.95
CA GLU A 349 -16.64 -16.50 -7.61
C GLU A 349 -15.25 -15.82 -7.64
N ILE A 350 -14.41 -16.07 -6.63
CA ILE A 350 -13.04 -15.55 -6.53
C ILE A 350 -12.26 -15.89 -7.82
N VAL A 351 -11.51 -14.92 -8.34
CA VAL A 351 -10.85 -15.06 -9.66
C VAL A 351 -9.57 -15.87 -9.51
N GLU A 352 -8.76 -15.50 -8.52
CA GLU A 352 -7.41 -16.01 -8.27
C GLU A 352 -7.41 -17.49 -7.87
N SER A 353 -8.47 -17.96 -7.18
CA SER A 353 -8.67 -19.37 -6.82
C SER A 353 -9.00 -20.26 -8.03
N ARG A 354 -9.58 -19.68 -9.09
CA ARG A 354 -9.98 -20.38 -10.32
C ARG A 354 -8.91 -20.39 -11.41
N LEU A 355 -7.88 -19.55 -11.29
CA LEU A 355 -6.79 -19.52 -12.26
C LEU A 355 -5.92 -20.78 -12.13
N PRO A 356 -5.46 -21.38 -13.25
CA PRO A 356 -4.54 -22.51 -13.21
C PRO A 356 -3.26 -22.16 -12.43
N ARG A 357 -2.89 -23.00 -11.45
CA ARG A 357 -1.61 -22.86 -10.76
C ARG A 357 -0.46 -23.07 -11.74
N SER A 358 0.54 -22.19 -11.68
CA SER A 358 1.76 -22.30 -12.48
C SER A 358 2.51 -23.60 -12.17
N SER A 359 3.01 -24.28 -13.20
CA SER A 359 3.94 -25.40 -13.05
C SER A 359 5.34 -24.95 -12.65
N ALA A 360 5.70 -23.69 -12.92
CA ALA A 360 6.88 -23.04 -12.37
C ALA A 360 6.53 -22.47 -10.98
N GLY A 361 7.11 -23.04 -9.92
CA GLY A 361 6.87 -22.62 -8.53
C GLY A 361 7.52 -21.27 -8.18
N GLY A 362 7.30 -20.79 -6.95
CA GLY A 362 7.77 -19.48 -6.48
C GLY A 362 9.29 -19.29 -6.58
N GLU A 363 10.07 -20.37 -6.52
CA GLU A 363 11.53 -20.36 -6.70
C GLU A 363 11.96 -19.93 -8.12
N ALA A 364 11.22 -20.36 -9.15
CA ALA A 364 11.48 -19.95 -10.53
C ALA A 364 11.11 -18.48 -10.77
N LEU A 365 10.03 -18.00 -10.14
CA LEU A 365 9.66 -16.58 -10.14
C LEU A 365 10.72 -15.73 -9.43
N ALA A 366 11.17 -16.18 -8.25
CA ALA A 366 12.20 -15.53 -7.45
C ALA A 366 13.51 -15.38 -8.24
N ALA A 367 14.04 -16.49 -8.77
CA ALA A 367 15.26 -16.48 -9.57
C ALA A 367 15.16 -15.57 -10.81
N ARG A 368 14.01 -15.60 -11.52
CA ARG A 368 13.78 -14.75 -12.70
C ARG A 368 13.81 -13.25 -12.37
N VAL A 369 13.15 -12.84 -11.30
CA VAL A 369 13.08 -11.43 -10.90
C VAL A 369 14.39 -10.96 -10.27
N ASP A 370 15.05 -11.79 -9.46
CA ASP A 370 16.34 -11.45 -8.86
C ASP A 370 17.43 -11.29 -9.94
N ALA A 371 17.39 -12.10 -11.00
CA ALA A 371 18.25 -11.93 -12.17
C ALA A 371 18.00 -10.62 -12.95
N GLN A 372 16.77 -10.09 -12.94
CA GLN A 372 16.46 -8.77 -13.54
C GLN A 372 16.97 -7.63 -12.65
N LEU A 373 16.77 -7.73 -11.33
CA LEU A 373 17.22 -6.72 -10.35
C LEU A 373 18.75 -6.61 -10.26
N GLY A 374 19.45 -7.73 -10.40
CA GLY A 374 20.90 -7.78 -10.22
C GLY A 374 21.30 -7.42 -8.79
N SER A 375 22.08 -6.35 -8.62
CA SER A 375 22.48 -5.84 -7.30
C SER A 375 21.50 -4.83 -6.70
N ARG A 376 20.44 -4.43 -7.42
CA ARG A 376 19.48 -3.40 -6.98
C ARG A 376 18.41 -3.98 -6.05
N THR A 377 17.89 -3.12 -5.19
CA THR A 377 16.65 -3.35 -4.44
C THR A 377 15.43 -2.91 -5.25
N SER A 378 15.61 -1.90 -6.12
CA SER A 378 14.58 -1.34 -7.01
C SER A 378 15.13 -1.06 -8.42
N LEU A 379 14.45 -1.54 -9.46
CA LEU A 379 14.83 -1.38 -10.87
C LEU A 379 13.74 -0.61 -11.61
N LEU A 380 14.09 0.45 -12.33
CA LEU A 380 13.17 1.15 -13.22
C LEU A 380 12.90 0.26 -14.44
N VAL A 381 11.63 -0.07 -14.68
CA VAL A 381 11.22 -0.98 -15.78
C VAL A 381 10.29 -0.33 -16.81
N ASP A 382 9.61 0.77 -16.46
CA ASP A 382 8.83 1.57 -17.39
C ASP A 382 8.74 3.04 -16.93
N TYR A 383 8.52 3.98 -17.85
CA TYR A 383 8.49 5.42 -17.58
C TYR A 383 7.81 6.20 -18.71
N THR A 384 7.31 7.42 -18.41
CA THR A 384 6.82 8.36 -19.42
C THR A 384 7.97 8.89 -20.29
N PRO A 385 8.10 8.55 -21.60
CA PRO A 385 9.32 8.84 -22.36
C PRO A 385 9.63 10.32 -22.61
N HIS A 386 8.59 11.17 -22.54
CA HIS A 386 8.70 12.64 -22.68
C HIS A 386 8.35 13.35 -21.37
N GLY A 387 8.67 12.73 -20.22
CA GLY A 387 8.26 13.22 -18.91
C GLY A 387 8.66 14.67 -18.63
N GLU A 388 9.88 15.06 -19.00
CA GLU A 388 10.36 16.45 -18.84
C GLU A 388 9.53 17.44 -19.67
N GLN A 389 9.35 17.16 -20.97
CA GLN A 389 8.64 18.03 -21.90
C GLN A 389 7.15 18.11 -21.56
N THR A 390 6.52 16.99 -21.22
CA THR A 390 5.09 16.96 -20.86
C THR A 390 4.82 17.67 -19.54
N THR A 391 5.72 17.56 -18.54
CA THR A 391 5.59 18.34 -17.30
C THR A 391 5.84 19.84 -17.54
N ALA A 392 6.79 20.23 -18.40
CA ALA A 392 7.00 21.63 -18.78
C ALA A 392 5.78 22.23 -19.52
N GLU A 393 5.20 21.50 -20.47
CA GLU A 393 3.95 21.86 -21.15
C GLU A 393 2.78 22.04 -20.17
N ALA A 394 2.63 21.11 -19.22
CA ALA A 394 1.59 21.20 -18.20
C ALA A 394 1.79 22.42 -17.28
N VAL A 395 3.03 22.76 -16.91
CA VAL A 395 3.34 24.01 -16.18
C VAL A 395 2.94 25.22 -17.01
N ARG A 396 3.31 25.28 -18.29
CA ARG A 396 2.97 26.39 -19.18
C ARG A 396 1.45 26.55 -19.37
N THR A 397 0.73 25.43 -19.49
CA THR A 397 -0.73 25.40 -19.56
C THR A 397 -1.36 25.98 -18.28
N VAL A 398 -0.88 25.60 -17.09
CA VAL A 398 -1.35 26.15 -15.81
C VAL A 398 -1.05 27.65 -15.68
N LEU A 399 0.07 28.12 -16.23
CA LEU A 399 0.48 29.52 -16.18
C LEU A 399 -0.03 30.38 -17.36
N GLY A 400 -0.75 29.79 -18.33
CA GLY A 400 -1.28 30.50 -19.50
C GLY A 400 -0.20 31.10 -20.40
N THR A 401 0.91 30.38 -20.64
CA THR A 401 2.08 30.89 -21.38
C THR A 401 2.63 29.90 -22.41
N THR A 402 3.57 30.33 -23.25
CA THR A 402 4.08 29.57 -24.41
C THR A 402 5.56 29.18 -24.25
N PRO A 403 6.10 28.24 -25.04
CA PRO A 403 7.51 27.83 -24.96
C PRO A 403 8.50 28.99 -25.15
N GLU A 404 8.15 29.98 -25.99
CA GLU A 404 9.00 31.14 -26.30
C GLU A 404 9.10 32.10 -25.12
N ALA A 405 8.04 32.21 -24.31
CA ALA A 405 7.98 33.06 -23.12
C ALA A 405 8.43 32.35 -21.84
N LEU A 406 8.38 31.02 -21.81
CA LEU A 406 8.83 30.19 -20.69
C LEU A 406 9.46 28.86 -21.19
N PRO A 407 10.77 28.84 -21.47
CA PRO A 407 11.47 27.62 -21.87
C PRO A 407 11.33 26.49 -20.85
N ASP A 408 11.48 25.24 -21.30
CA ASP A 408 11.27 24.04 -20.47
C ASP A 408 12.04 24.06 -19.14
N ASP A 409 13.31 24.49 -19.15
CA ASP A 409 14.14 24.53 -17.95
C ASP A 409 13.57 25.49 -16.90
N ASP A 410 13.11 26.67 -17.31
CA ASP A 410 12.48 27.64 -16.42
C ASP A 410 11.09 27.18 -15.95
N ALA A 411 10.33 26.49 -16.81
CA ALA A 411 9.06 25.86 -16.43
C ALA A 411 9.26 24.80 -15.35
N LEU A 412 10.24 23.91 -15.54
CA LEU A 412 10.57 22.85 -14.58
C LEU A 412 11.16 23.42 -13.28
N GLU A 413 12.06 24.41 -13.35
CA GLU A 413 12.57 25.09 -12.15
C GLU A 413 11.44 25.79 -11.37
N ARG A 414 10.49 26.45 -12.03
CA ARG A 414 9.35 27.11 -11.35
C ARG A 414 8.47 26.16 -10.55
N VAL A 415 8.33 24.89 -10.95
CA VAL A 415 7.54 23.90 -10.21
C VAL A 415 8.38 23.05 -9.24
N LEU A 416 9.63 22.75 -9.58
CA LEU A 416 10.49 21.86 -8.79
C LEU A 416 11.41 22.58 -7.79
N ASN A 417 11.92 23.77 -8.07
CA ASN A 417 12.90 24.40 -7.19
C ASN A 417 12.23 24.90 -5.90
N PRO A 418 12.57 24.40 -4.70
CA PRO A 418 11.96 24.84 -3.46
C PRO A 418 12.29 26.31 -3.08
N GLY A 419 13.26 26.94 -3.77
CA GLY A 419 13.49 28.39 -3.69
C GLY A 419 12.48 29.24 -4.46
N LEU A 420 11.86 28.68 -5.51
CA LEU A 420 10.82 29.33 -6.32
C LEU A 420 9.43 28.85 -5.88
N ASN A 421 9.19 27.54 -5.88
CA ASN A 421 7.97 26.91 -5.39
C ASN A 421 8.05 26.62 -3.89
N ARG A 422 7.74 27.62 -3.07
CA ARG A 422 7.78 27.49 -1.60
C ARG A 422 6.81 26.44 -1.06
N TYR A 423 5.78 26.02 -1.81
CA TYR A 423 4.90 24.91 -1.41
C TYR A 423 5.66 23.58 -1.21
N ARG A 424 6.82 23.40 -1.85
CA ARG A 424 7.69 22.22 -1.62
C ARG A 424 8.42 22.24 -0.27
N LEU A 425 8.32 23.32 0.49
CA LEU A 425 8.88 23.47 1.85
C LEU A 425 7.82 23.27 2.95
N GLU A 426 6.53 23.22 2.57
CA GLU A 426 5.38 23.15 3.48
C GLU A 426 5.21 21.75 4.07
N THR A 427 5.08 21.68 5.40
CA THR A 427 4.83 20.41 6.11
C THR A 427 3.42 19.87 5.88
N LEU A 428 2.48 20.73 5.46
CA LEU A 428 1.11 20.39 5.08
C LEU A 428 0.98 19.62 3.75
N GLN A 429 2.08 19.42 3.00
CA GLN A 429 2.09 18.67 1.73
C GLN A 429 1.08 19.18 0.69
N LEU A 430 1.08 20.50 0.45
CA LEU A 430 0.12 21.20 -0.43
C LEU A 430 0.19 20.79 -1.93
N SER A 431 1.15 19.95 -2.33
CA SER A 431 1.44 19.56 -3.71
C SER A 431 0.22 19.10 -4.51
N VAL A 432 -0.68 18.31 -3.91
CA VAL A 432 -1.90 17.80 -4.57
C VAL A 432 -2.97 18.88 -4.78
N HIS A 433 -2.94 19.96 -4.00
CA HIS A 433 -3.92 21.06 -4.08
C HIS A 433 -3.41 22.26 -4.88
N SER A 434 -2.08 22.42 -4.99
CA SER A 434 -1.43 23.45 -5.80
C SER A 434 -1.69 23.24 -7.30
N PRO A 435 -2.31 24.20 -8.03
CA PRO A 435 -2.53 24.07 -9.47
C PRO A 435 -1.22 23.82 -10.24
N LEU A 436 -0.15 24.53 -9.87
CA LEU A 436 1.17 24.39 -10.48
C LEU A 436 1.82 23.04 -10.18
N THR A 437 1.82 22.61 -8.91
CA THR A 437 2.53 21.38 -8.51
C THR A 437 1.85 20.12 -9.05
N ARG A 438 0.54 20.17 -9.34
CA ARG A 438 -0.18 19.08 -10.03
C ARG A 438 0.37 18.74 -11.43
N ALA A 439 1.14 19.63 -12.07
CA ALA A 439 1.84 19.31 -13.32
C ALA A 439 2.83 18.12 -13.19
N LEU A 440 3.28 17.82 -11.96
CA LEU A 440 4.09 16.64 -11.65
C LEU A 440 3.32 15.31 -11.73
N HIS A 441 2.03 15.30 -12.04
CA HIS A 441 1.31 14.05 -12.34
C HIS A 441 1.68 13.46 -13.71
N HIS A 442 2.14 14.28 -14.66
CA HIS A 442 2.28 13.87 -16.05
C HIS A 442 3.55 13.07 -16.37
N ALA A 443 4.54 13.07 -15.48
CA ALA A 443 5.65 12.11 -15.51
C ALA A 443 5.36 10.98 -14.53
N SER A 444 5.40 9.72 -14.99
CA SER A 444 5.21 8.53 -14.16
C SER A 444 6.31 7.49 -14.40
N TYR A 445 6.51 6.63 -13.40
CA TYR A 445 7.57 5.62 -13.38
C TYR A 445 7.05 4.33 -12.74
N THR A 446 7.48 3.18 -13.26
CA THR A 446 7.20 1.85 -12.72
C THR A 446 8.51 1.17 -12.34
N PHE A 447 8.57 0.67 -11.11
CA PHE A 447 9.73 -0.01 -10.55
C PHE A 447 9.40 -1.46 -10.21
N LEU A 448 10.26 -2.38 -10.63
CA LEU A 448 10.32 -3.76 -10.14
C LEU A 448 11.17 -3.78 -8.86
N LYS A 449 10.72 -4.47 -7.82
CA LYS A 449 11.39 -4.47 -6.51
C LYS A 449 11.58 -5.85 -5.91
N ARG A 450 12.54 -5.94 -5.00
CA ARG A 450 12.65 -6.98 -3.98
C ARG A 450 12.74 -6.32 -2.60
N LEU A 451 11.73 -6.53 -1.76
CA LEU A 451 11.68 -6.00 -0.40
C LEU A 451 11.19 -7.07 0.58
N SER A 452 11.65 -7.04 1.82
CA SER A 452 11.09 -7.81 2.93
C SER A 452 9.65 -7.37 3.23
N HIS A 453 8.84 -8.30 3.74
CA HIS A 453 7.49 -7.99 4.25
C HIS A 453 7.48 -6.79 5.21
N THR A 454 8.49 -6.65 6.07
CA THR A 454 8.58 -5.51 6.99
C THR A 454 9.00 -4.19 6.32
N ALA A 455 9.79 -4.22 5.24
CA ALA A 455 10.09 -3.03 4.43
C ALA A 455 8.89 -2.56 3.61
N ASP A 456 8.24 -3.48 2.89
CA ASP A 456 7.05 -3.18 2.09
C ASP A 456 5.86 -2.77 2.97
N SER A 457 5.76 -3.29 4.20
CA SER A 457 4.82 -2.80 5.21
C SER A 457 4.94 -1.30 5.52
N GLN A 458 6.11 -0.68 5.23
CA GLN A 458 6.30 0.78 5.26
C GLN A 458 6.14 1.44 3.88
N ASP A 459 6.32 0.71 2.77
CA ASP A 459 6.18 1.24 1.42
C ASP A 459 4.69 1.42 1.06
N GLN A 460 3.84 0.44 1.38
CA GLN A 460 2.36 0.48 1.21
C GLN A 460 1.68 1.72 1.83
N ARG A 461 2.32 2.38 2.80
CA ARG A 461 1.79 3.60 3.43
C ARG A 461 1.84 4.81 2.49
N HIS A 462 2.64 4.76 1.42
CA HIS A 462 2.58 5.68 0.28
C HIS A 462 1.44 5.29 -0.66
N ARG A 463 0.21 5.33 -0.13
CA ARG A 463 -1.04 4.85 -0.75
C ARG A 463 -1.26 5.26 -2.21
N LEU A 464 -0.71 6.40 -2.66
CA LEU A 464 -0.85 6.94 -4.02
C LEU A 464 0.32 6.56 -4.95
N VAL A 465 1.12 5.58 -4.53
CA VAL A 465 2.14 4.85 -5.31
C VAL A 465 1.80 3.35 -5.20
N PRO A 466 0.72 2.87 -5.85
CA PRO A 466 0.24 1.50 -5.67
C PRO A 466 1.21 0.44 -6.22
N ALA A 467 1.12 -0.77 -5.65
CA ALA A 467 1.93 -1.92 -6.03
C ALA A 467 1.10 -3.19 -6.23
N SER A 468 1.46 -3.98 -7.25
CA SER A 468 0.93 -5.32 -7.51
C SER A 468 1.72 -6.35 -6.71
N ARG A 469 1.38 -6.48 -5.42
CA ARG A 469 2.01 -7.44 -4.49
C ARG A 469 1.70 -8.89 -4.89
N PRO A 470 2.64 -9.83 -4.70
CA PRO A 470 2.39 -11.24 -4.96
C PRO A 470 1.44 -11.80 -3.90
N LEU A 471 0.53 -12.69 -4.31
CA LEU A 471 -0.11 -13.61 -3.38
C LEU A 471 0.96 -14.58 -2.86
N MET A 472 1.24 -14.55 -1.57
CA MET A 472 2.22 -15.42 -0.93
C MET A 472 1.85 -16.90 -1.08
N THR A 473 0.55 -17.22 -1.12
CA THR A 473 0.02 -18.55 -1.43
C THR A 473 0.32 -19.06 -2.85
N LEU A 474 0.69 -18.16 -3.78
CA LEU A 474 1.12 -18.50 -5.15
C LEU A 474 2.64 -18.30 -5.38
N ALA A 475 3.32 -17.61 -4.47
CA ALA A 475 4.75 -17.27 -4.53
C ALA A 475 5.58 -17.95 -3.42
N ASP A 476 5.04 -18.99 -2.77
CA ASP A 476 5.75 -19.76 -1.74
C ASP A 476 6.99 -20.48 -2.31
N THR A 477 7.99 -20.64 -1.44
CA THR A 477 9.27 -21.28 -1.74
C THR A 477 9.49 -22.42 -0.74
N VAL A 478 10.00 -23.57 -1.19
CA VAL A 478 10.35 -24.68 -0.28
C VAL A 478 11.59 -24.31 0.50
N GLY A 479 12.58 -23.71 -0.17
CA GLY A 479 13.77 -23.14 0.46
C GLY A 479 13.57 -21.73 1.06
N PRO A 480 14.39 -21.34 2.06
CA PRO A 480 14.39 -19.98 2.61
C PRO A 480 14.59 -18.87 1.56
N ASP A 481 13.75 -17.84 1.61
CA ASP A 481 13.75 -16.71 0.68
C ASP A 481 13.47 -15.41 1.43
N TYR A 482 14.53 -14.71 1.84
CA TYR A 482 14.46 -13.60 2.79
C TYR A 482 15.48 -12.49 2.49
N VAL A 483 15.37 -11.36 3.20
CA VAL A 483 16.31 -10.24 3.12
C VAL A 483 17.06 -10.05 4.43
N THR A 484 18.38 -10.30 4.43
CA THR A 484 19.27 -10.07 5.57
C THR A 484 19.57 -8.57 5.75
N PRO A 485 19.31 -7.97 6.91
CA PRO A 485 19.73 -6.60 7.19
C PRO A 485 21.26 -6.45 7.20
N PRO A 486 21.83 -5.37 6.60
CA PRO A 486 23.27 -5.16 6.51
C PRO A 486 24.03 -5.20 7.84
N LEU A 487 23.48 -4.61 8.91
CA LEU A 487 24.13 -4.67 10.23
C LEU A 487 24.10 -6.09 10.83
N ILE A 488 23.09 -6.91 10.51
CA ILE A 488 23.06 -8.32 10.88
C ILE A 488 24.14 -9.09 10.09
N ALA A 489 24.25 -8.86 8.78
CA ALA A 489 25.27 -9.49 7.94
C ALA A 489 26.71 -9.13 8.35
N ALA A 490 26.93 -7.91 8.84
CA ALA A 490 28.25 -7.44 9.29
C ALA A 490 28.70 -8.01 10.65
N ASN A 491 27.79 -8.52 11.48
CA ASN A 491 28.10 -9.13 12.77
C ASN A 491 27.96 -10.66 12.66
N ALA A 492 29.08 -11.38 12.64
CA ALA A 492 29.10 -12.84 12.42
C ALA A 492 28.17 -13.63 13.36
N ARG A 493 28.11 -13.25 14.66
CA ARG A 493 27.24 -13.90 15.65
C ARG A 493 25.76 -13.59 15.42
N ALA A 494 25.44 -12.37 15.02
CA ALA A 494 24.07 -12.01 14.64
C ALA A 494 23.66 -12.71 13.34
N HIS A 495 24.56 -12.78 12.36
CA HIS A 495 24.34 -13.42 11.07
C HIS A 495 24.06 -14.92 11.20
N GLU A 496 24.90 -15.66 11.90
CA GLU A 496 24.72 -17.11 12.15
C GLU A 496 23.36 -17.40 12.79
N LEU A 497 23.04 -16.70 13.88
CA LEU A 497 21.77 -16.84 14.60
C LEU A 497 20.56 -16.46 13.74
N TYR A 498 20.71 -15.44 12.87
CA TYR A 498 19.67 -15.00 11.97
C TYR A 498 19.40 -16.01 10.84
N VAL A 499 20.44 -16.53 10.19
CA VAL A 499 20.33 -17.55 9.14
C VAL A 499 19.65 -18.81 9.69
N ALA A 500 20.09 -19.31 10.85
CA ALA A 500 19.48 -20.47 11.51
C ALA A 500 17.98 -20.27 11.80
N ALA A 501 17.56 -19.05 12.18
CA ALA A 501 16.15 -18.74 12.41
C ALA A 501 15.32 -18.71 11.12
N MET A 502 15.90 -18.25 10.01
CA MET A 502 15.24 -18.32 8.70
C MET A 502 15.06 -19.78 8.26
N GLU A 503 16.10 -20.61 8.37
CA GLU A 503 16.02 -22.04 8.06
C GLU A 503 14.94 -22.74 8.90
N GLN A 504 14.93 -22.50 10.21
CA GLN A 504 13.92 -23.05 11.12
C GLN A 504 12.48 -22.65 10.76
N ALA A 505 12.25 -21.40 10.38
CA ALA A 505 10.91 -20.95 9.99
C ALA A 505 10.38 -21.70 8.75
N TRP A 506 11.23 -21.94 7.75
CA TRP A 506 10.85 -22.72 6.56
C TRP A 506 10.72 -24.21 6.86
N VAL A 507 11.57 -24.80 7.71
CA VAL A 507 11.43 -26.19 8.16
C VAL A 507 10.11 -26.39 8.91
N ALA A 508 9.73 -25.48 9.81
CA ALA A 508 8.46 -25.53 10.52
C ALA A 508 7.27 -25.38 9.54
N LYS A 509 7.31 -24.38 8.64
CA LYS A 509 6.30 -24.17 7.60
C LYS A 509 6.10 -25.42 6.73
N ASN A 510 7.18 -26.00 6.21
CA ASN A 510 7.11 -27.19 5.36
C ASN A 510 6.60 -28.42 6.14
N ARG A 511 7.03 -28.61 7.39
CA ARG A 511 6.53 -29.69 8.26
C ARG A 511 5.02 -29.59 8.51
N LEU A 512 4.45 -28.40 8.58
CA LEU A 512 2.99 -28.21 8.65
C LEU A 512 2.31 -28.63 7.34
N LEU A 513 2.88 -28.29 6.18
CA LEU A 513 2.36 -28.71 4.87
C LEU A 513 2.39 -30.24 4.72
N ASP A 514 3.47 -30.89 5.18
CA ASP A 514 3.59 -32.37 5.21
C ASP A 514 2.53 -33.03 6.12
N MET A 515 2.03 -32.30 7.13
CA MET A 515 0.91 -32.71 7.99
C MET A 515 -0.47 -32.40 7.39
N GLY A 516 -0.54 -31.85 6.18
CA GLY A 516 -1.80 -31.49 5.51
C GLY A 516 -2.41 -30.17 5.95
N VAL A 517 -1.67 -29.33 6.70
CA VAL A 517 -2.15 -27.99 7.08
C VAL A 517 -2.30 -27.12 5.83
N PRO A 518 -3.40 -26.34 5.68
CA PRO A 518 -3.58 -25.44 4.55
C PRO A 518 -2.43 -24.44 4.39
N LEU A 519 -2.06 -24.15 3.14
CA LEU A 519 -0.92 -23.28 2.83
C LEU A 519 -1.08 -21.88 3.45
N GLU A 520 -2.28 -21.28 3.42
CA GLU A 520 -2.55 -20.00 4.07
C GLU A 520 -2.18 -20.02 5.57
N SER A 521 -2.54 -21.08 6.28
CA SER A 521 -2.29 -21.27 7.71
C SER A 521 -0.80 -21.46 8.02
N ALA A 522 -0.09 -22.21 7.18
CA ALA A 522 1.35 -22.45 7.35
C ALA A 522 2.21 -21.21 7.06
N LEU A 523 1.79 -20.36 6.11
CA LEU A 523 2.53 -19.15 5.71
C LEU A 523 2.60 -18.08 6.81
N TYR A 524 1.69 -18.09 7.78
CA TYR A 524 1.76 -17.21 8.95
C TYR A 524 3.06 -17.35 9.76
N LEU A 525 3.71 -18.53 9.74
CA LEU A 525 5.01 -18.75 10.38
C LEU A 525 6.17 -18.03 9.67
N LEU A 526 6.01 -17.60 8.42
CA LEU A 526 7.10 -16.97 7.69
C LEU A 526 7.52 -15.64 8.36
N PRO A 527 8.84 -15.37 8.42
CA PRO A 527 9.35 -14.19 9.12
C PRO A 527 9.04 -12.91 8.35
N ASN A 528 9.00 -11.79 9.06
CA ASN A 528 8.99 -10.41 8.53
C ASN A 528 10.06 -10.14 7.47
N ALA A 529 11.12 -10.95 7.44
CA ALA A 529 12.19 -10.95 6.46
C ALA A 529 11.84 -11.56 5.08
N LYS A 530 10.74 -12.32 4.96
CA LYS A 530 10.31 -12.98 3.70
C LYS A 530 10.36 -11.98 2.55
N ALA A 531 11.11 -12.33 1.51
CA ALA A 531 11.27 -11.49 0.34
C ALA A 531 10.00 -11.50 -0.51
N LEU A 532 9.56 -10.30 -0.87
CA LEU A 532 8.43 -10.01 -1.74
C LEU A 532 8.96 -9.37 -3.02
N ARG A 533 8.37 -9.74 -4.16
CA ARG A 533 8.78 -9.31 -5.49
C ARG A 533 7.57 -8.76 -6.23
N PHE A 534 7.61 -7.48 -6.57
CA PHE A 534 6.43 -6.77 -7.07
C PHE A 534 6.79 -5.59 -7.97
N HIS A 535 5.80 -5.14 -8.74
CA HIS A 535 5.84 -3.87 -9.46
C HIS A 535 5.14 -2.80 -8.64
N GLU A 536 5.72 -1.61 -8.57
CA GLU A 536 5.12 -0.40 -7.99
C GLU A 536 5.15 0.72 -9.03
N THR A 537 4.04 1.46 -9.18
CA THR A 537 3.92 2.57 -10.13
C THR A 537 3.47 3.83 -9.43
N GLY A 538 4.03 4.99 -9.81
CA GLY A 538 3.53 6.28 -9.35
C GLY A 538 3.87 7.43 -10.28
N SER A 539 3.07 8.49 -10.18
CA SER A 539 3.44 9.80 -10.76
C SER A 539 4.52 10.48 -9.94
N LEU A 540 5.31 11.34 -10.58
CA LEU A 540 6.41 12.09 -9.97
C LEU A 540 5.95 12.89 -8.74
N LEU A 541 4.70 13.38 -8.71
CA LEU A 541 4.14 14.05 -7.54
C LEU A 541 4.16 13.15 -6.29
N TYR A 542 3.69 11.91 -6.41
CA TYR A 542 3.60 10.97 -5.29
C TYR A 542 4.93 10.30 -4.98
N LEU A 543 5.74 10.01 -6.01
CA LEU A 543 7.11 9.54 -5.85
C LEU A 543 8.00 10.59 -5.17
N ALA A 544 7.84 11.88 -5.48
CA ALA A 544 8.56 12.95 -4.79
C ALA A 544 8.22 13.01 -3.29
N HIS A 545 6.94 12.89 -2.92
CA HIS A 545 6.54 12.76 -1.51
C HIS A 545 7.18 11.53 -0.85
N LYS A 546 7.15 10.37 -1.53
CA LYS A 546 7.78 9.15 -1.07
C LYS A 546 9.28 9.32 -0.84
N TRP A 547 10.02 9.83 -1.83
CA TRP A 547 11.47 10.02 -1.73
C TRP A 547 11.83 11.01 -0.63
N VAL A 548 11.07 12.10 -0.46
CA VAL A 548 11.24 13.02 0.68
C VAL A 548 11.17 12.26 2.01
N MET A 549 10.20 11.35 2.18
CA MET A 549 10.03 10.61 3.43
C MET A 549 10.95 9.38 3.59
N ARG A 550 11.49 8.82 2.49
CA ARG A 550 12.23 7.54 2.50
C ARG A 550 13.72 7.65 2.21
N THR A 551 14.19 8.73 1.60
CA THR A 551 15.63 9.07 1.54
C THR A 551 16.14 9.75 2.83
N CYS A 552 15.30 9.87 3.85
CA CYS A 552 15.69 10.30 5.20
C CYS A 552 16.34 9.15 5.99
N PHE A 553 17.42 9.43 6.72
CA PHE A 553 18.15 8.43 7.51
C PHE A 553 17.36 7.87 8.72
N ASN A 554 16.21 8.46 9.04
CA ASN A 554 15.25 7.90 10.01
C ASN A 554 14.35 6.80 9.42
N ALA A 555 14.36 6.59 8.09
CA ALA A 555 13.69 5.45 7.46
C ALA A 555 14.37 4.11 7.85
N GLN A 556 13.67 3.00 7.63
CA GLN A 556 14.30 1.67 7.68
C GLN A 556 15.33 1.55 6.53
N GLU A 557 16.37 0.74 6.72
CA GLU A 557 17.48 0.71 5.76
C GLU A 557 17.09 0.28 4.35
N GLU A 558 16.28 -0.76 4.25
CA GLU A 558 15.93 -1.40 3.01
C GLU A 558 15.08 -0.51 2.09
N ILE A 559 14.05 0.14 2.63
CA ILE A 559 13.19 1.09 1.90
C ILE A 559 13.95 2.38 1.53
N TYR A 560 14.96 2.77 2.32
CA TYR A 560 15.88 3.85 1.94
C TYR A 560 16.72 3.43 0.72
N ARG A 561 17.30 2.23 0.70
CA ARG A 561 18.09 1.71 -0.43
C ARG A 561 17.25 1.64 -1.70
N ALA A 562 16.04 1.09 -1.63
CA ALA A 562 15.08 1.09 -2.73
C ALA A 562 14.76 2.51 -3.25
N SER A 563 14.54 3.48 -2.34
CA SER A 563 14.25 4.88 -2.73
C SER A 563 15.44 5.61 -3.33
N MET A 564 16.68 5.23 -2.97
CA MET A 564 17.89 5.76 -3.60
C MET A 564 18.11 5.14 -4.97
N ASP A 565 17.94 3.82 -5.11
CA ASP A 565 17.93 3.12 -6.40
C ASP A 565 16.94 3.76 -7.39
N GLU A 566 15.70 4.00 -6.95
CA GLU A 566 14.65 4.70 -7.70
C GLU A 566 15.14 6.08 -8.17
N LEU A 567 15.60 6.90 -7.23
CA LEU A 567 15.98 8.28 -7.51
C LEU A 567 17.23 8.39 -8.39
N ASP A 568 18.21 7.51 -8.25
CA ASP A 568 19.43 7.52 -9.06
C ASP A 568 19.17 7.09 -10.52
N GLN A 569 18.22 6.18 -10.74
CA GLN A 569 17.74 5.84 -12.09
C GLN A 569 16.96 7.00 -12.72
N VAL A 570 16.09 7.68 -11.96
CA VAL A 570 15.35 8.84 -12.45
C VAL A 570 16.28 10.05 -12.68
N ARG A 571 17.37 10.21 -11.93
CA ARG A 571 18.42 11.20 -12.21
C ARG A 571 19.16 10.96 -13.52
N ALA A 572 19.47 9.71 -13.83
CA ALA A 572 20.13 9.35 -15.09
C ALA A 572 19.20 9.54 -16.30
N LEU A 573 17.90 9.31 -16.12
CA LEU A 573 16.90 9.37 -17.19
C LEU A 573 16.29 10.77 -17.42
N HIS A 574 15.82 11.42 -16.35
CA HIS A 574 15.17 12.73 -16.38
C HIS A 574 15.82 13.67 -15.35
N PRO A 575 17.07 14.13 -15.62
CA PRO A 575 17.85 14.90 -14.67
C PRO A 575 17.17 16.20 -14.23
N ARG A 576 16.38 16.86 -15.09
CA ARG A 576 15.67 18.09 -14.74
C ARG A 576 14.52 17.83 -13.76
N LEU A 577 13.82 16.71 -13.91
CA LEU A 577 12.78 16.28 -12.96
C LEU A 577 13.36 15.85 -11.59
N ALA A 578 14.53 15.22 -11.59
CA ALA A 578 15.16 14.69 -10.38
C ALA A 578 16.02 15.72 -9.60
N ARG A 579 16.41 16.84 -10.24
CA ARG A 579 17.38 17.83 -9.71
C ARG A 579 17.10 18.27 -8.28
N HIS A 580 15.83 18.51 -7.95
CA HIS A 580 15.39 19.02 -6.64
C HIS A 580 14.75 17.94 -5.77
N MET A 581 15.21 16.69 -5.85
CA MET A 581 14.72 15.58 -5.04
C MET A 581 15.72 15.16 -3.96
N GLY A 582 15.20 14.74 -2.81
CA GLY A 582 15.97 14.31 -1.64
C GLY A 582 15.16 14.43 -0.34
N PRO A 583 15.77 14.13 0.83
CA PRO A 583 15.09 14.19 2.12
C PRO A 583 14.70 15.62 2.50
N PRO A 584 13.84 15.84 3.53
CA PRO A 584 13.27 17.15 3.81
C PRO A 584 14.35 18.20 4.13
N CYS A 585 15.44 17.75 4.77
CA CYS A 585 16.58 18.59 5.09
C CYS A 585 17.37 19.08 3.87
N VAL A 586 17.41 18.32 2.77
CA VAL A 586 18.03 18.75 1.50
C VAL A 586 17.19 19.84 0.84
N LEU A 587 15.86 19.67 0.80
CA LEU A 587 14.96 20.68 0.23
C LEU A 587 15.01 22.00 1.02
N ARG A 588 15.08 21.91 2.36
CA ARG A 588 15.04 23.06 3.29
C ARG A 588 16.39 23.75 3.52
N ALA A 589 17.51 23.12 3.18
CA ALA A 589 18.85 23.68 3.42
C ALA A 589 19.02 25.05 2.75
N GLY A 590 19.48 26.03 3.54
CA GLY A 590 19.63 27.43 3.10
C GLY A 590 18.32 28.19 2.87
N ARG A 591 17.15 27.57 3.11
CA ARG A 591 15.83 28.14 2.80
C ARG A 591 14.91 28.29 4.01
N VAL A 592 14.95 27.34 4.95
CA VAL A 592 14.08 27.35 6.15
C VAL A 592 14.81 26.79 7.37
N THR A 593 14.66 27.46 8.51
CA THR A 593 15.14 27.02 9.83
C THR A 593 13.96 26.53 10.68
N PRO A 594 14.06 25.38 11.38
CA PRO A 594 15.15 24.41 11.34
C PRO A 594 15.20 23.66 10.00
N THR A 595 16.42 23.37 9.54
CA THR A 595 16.67 22.62 8.29
C THR A 595 16.10 21.20 8.37
N CYS A 596 16.36 20.50 9.48
CA CYS A 596 15.79 19.18 9.72
C CYS A 596 14.38 19.29 10.32
N THR A 597 13.40 18.62 9.71
CA THR A 597 12.00 18.54 10.16
C THR A 597 11.81 17.63 11.39
N GLU A 598 12.73 16.70 11.63
CA GLU A 598 12.64 15.68 12.68
C GLU A 598 12.87 16.25 14.10
N GLY A 599 13.36 17.49 14.23
CA GLY A 599 13.59 18.15 15.51
C GLY A 599 14.46 17.32 16.47
N GLU A 600 13.89 16.96 17.62
CA GLU A 600 14.53 16.08 18.62
C GLU A 600 14.92 14.68 18.12
N HIS A 601 14.33 14.24 17.01
CA HIS A 601 14.60 12.97 16.34
C HIS A 601 15.60 13.11 15.18
N PHE A 602 16.33 14.23 15.06
CA PHE A 602 17.40 14.38 14.08
C PHE A 602 18.36 13.17 14.06
N CYS A 603 18.56 12.60 12.86
CA CYS A 603 19.40 11.41 12.66
C CYS A 603 20.87 11.56 13.08
N GLY A 604 21.33 12.78 13.37
CA GLY A 604 22.72 13.11 13.75
C GLY A 604 23.64 13.43 12.57
N VAL A 605 23.25 13.05 11.35
CA VAL A 605 24.05 13.29 10.13
C VAL A 605 23.51 14.52 9.40
N PRO A 606 24.33 15.54 9.10
CA PRO A 606 23.91 16.71 8.32
C PRO A 606 23.82 16.37 6.83
N VAL A 607 22.91 15.45 6.47
CA VAL A 607 22.75 14.82 5.13
C VAL A 607 22.75 15.86 4.00
N TRP A 608 22.15 17.03 4.23
CA TRP A 608 22.04 18.10 3.27
C TRP A 608 23.37 18.73 2.81
N ARG A 609 24.49 18.42 3.44
CA ARG A 609 25.82 18.91 3.03
C ARG A 609 26.44 18.10 1.88
N SER A 610 26.02 16.85 1.67
CA SER A 610 26.71 15.92 0.76
C SER A 610 25.78 14.92 0.07
N PHE A 611 24.46 15.10 0.17
CA PHE A 611 23.48 14.27 -0.54
C PHE A 611 23.66 14.41 -2.07
N PRO A 612 23.62 13.32 -2.86
CA PRO A 612 23.28 11.94 -2.47
C PRO A 612 24.44 11.11 -1.89
N HIS A 613 25.68 11.56 -1.98
CA HIS A 613 26.90 10.81 -1.66
C HIS A 613 27.22 10.67 -0.16
N VAL A 614 26.28 10.94 0.74
CA VAL A 614 26.54 10.88 2.19
C VAL A 614 26.36 9.44 2.70
N GLU A 615 27.39 8.91 3.36
CA GLU A 615 27.39 7.53 3.83
C GLU A 615 26.38 7.32 4.98
N ARG A 616 25.67 6.20 4.96
CA ARG A 616 24.73 5.80 6.01
C ARG A 616 25.27 4.62 6.82
N ARG A 617 25.47 4.86 8.12
CA ARG A 617 26.04 3.87 9.07
C ARG A 617 25.02 3.00 9.82
N ILE A 618 23.70 3.31 9.76
CA ILE A 618 22.60 2.66 10.50
C ILE A 618 21.22 3.02 9.92
#